data_AF-A0A968MUT0-F1
#
_entry.id   AF-A0A968MUT0-F1
#
_cell.length_a   1.000
_cell.length_b   1.000
_cell.length_c   1.000
_cell.angle_alpha   90.00
_cell.angle_beta   90.00
_cell.angle_gamma   90.00
#
_symmetry.space_group_name_H-M   'P 1'
#
loop_
_entity.id
_entity.type
_entity.pdbx_description
1 polymer ?
#
loop_
_entity_poly.entity_id
_entity_poly.type
_entity_poly.pdbx_seq_one_letter_code
_entity_poly.pdbx_strand_id
1 'polypeptide(L)'
;MADLVHLNYLLLNVLHRFGINLGFADASIEEVCKKQEIDVNFFLDIANTYHHIDYFPQKQLQKYPVANILQYLRNTHHYYIDKKLPELELLLQETIRTCYNDEKTIELITSFLQDIGISLPDTSKKKKGKYFRMFSGSKTRIK
;
A
#
# COMPACT_ATOMS: atom_id res chain seq x y z
N MET A 1 3.20 -20.68 3.48
CA MET A 1 2.86 -19.24 3.25
C MET A 1 1.36 -19.04 3.02
N ALA A 2 0.70 -19.91 2.24
CA ALA A 2 -0.73 -19.80 1.96
C ALA A 2 -1.58 -19.74 3.24
N ASP A 3 -1.33 -20.59 4.23
CA ASP A 3 -2.11 -20.63 5.48
C ASP A 3 -2.09 -19.30 6.25
N LEU A 4 -0.95 -18.60 6.23
CA LEU A 4 -0.79 -17.30 6.87
C LEU A 4 -1.73 -16.25 6.25
N VAL A 5 -1.84 -16.23 4.92
CA VAL A 5 -2.77 -15.34 4.21
C VAL A 5 -4.22 -15.71 4.47
N HIS A 6 -4.55 -16.99 4.59
CA HIS A 6 -5.91 -17.45 4.90
C HIS A 6 -6.34 -17.04 6.31
N LEU A 7 -5.40 -17.00 7.27
CA LEU A 7 -5.67 -16.54 8.64
C LEU A 7 -5.96 -15.04 8.71
N ASN A 8 -5.30 -14.23 7.88
CA ASN A 8 -5.54 -12.79 7.81
C ASN A 8 -5.19 -12.22 6.43
N TYR A 9 -6.23 -11.85 5.68
CA TYR A 9 -6.08 -11.28 4.35
C TYR A 9 -5.29 -9.96 4.35
N LEU A 10 -5.20 -9.24 5.47
CA LEU A 10 -4.38 -8.02 5.57
C LEU A 10 -2.89 -8.31 5.37
N LEU A 11 -2.46 -9.56 5.55
CA LEU A 11 -1.07 -9.97 5.32
C LEU A 11 -0.71 -10.00 3.84
N LEU A 12 -1.68 -10.07 2.92
CA LEU A 12 -1.40 -9.82 1.50
C LEU A 12 -0.76 -8.45 1.29
N ASN A 13 -1.22 -7.44 2.02
CA ASN A 13 -0.63 -6.11 1.95
C ASN A 13 0.78 -6.10 2.56
N VAL A 14 1.02 -6.86 3.63
CA VAL A 14 2.36 -7.02 4.22
C VAL A 14 3.32 -7.66 3.20
N LEU A 15 2.92 -8.77 2.56
CA LEU A 15 3.72 -9.46 1.55
C LEU A 15 4.11 -8.53 0.40
N HIS A 16 3.14 -7.78 -0.15
CA HIS A 16 3.43 -6.83 -1.21
C HIS A 16 4.45 -5.75 -0.81
N ARG A 17 4.42 -5.27 0.44
CA ARG A 17 5.35 -4.26 0.96
C ARG A 17 6.75 -4.84 1.22
N PHE A 18 6.85 -6.14 1.47
CA PHE A 18 8.13 -6.84 1.45
C PHE A 18 8.63 -7.16 0.02
N GLY A 19 7.89 -6.80 -1.02
CA GLY A 19 8.23 -7.13 -2.41
C GLY A 19 7.94 -8.58 -2.79
N ILE A 20 7.21 -9.30 -1.93
CA ILE A 20 6.86 -10.70 -2.10
C ILE A 20 5.64 -10.77 -3.04
N ASN A 21 5.85 -11.18 -4.29
CA ASN A 21 4.80 -11.32 -5.31
C ASN A 21 4.06 -12.66 -5.20
N LEU A 22 2.74 -12.65 -5.39
CA LEU A 22 1.90 -13.85 -5.35
C LEU A 22 2.41 -14.96 -6.29
N GLY A 23 2.36 -16.21 -5.81
CA GLY A 23 2.89 -17.38 -6.52
C GLY A 23 3.76 -18.30 -5.66
N PHE A 24 3.46 -18.41 -4.36
CA PHE A 24 4.31 -19.13 -3.40
C PHE A 24 4.15 -20.64 -3.45
N ALA A 25 3.13 -21.18 -4.14
CA ALA A 25 2.77 -22.59 -4.09
C ALA A 25 2.80 -23.11 -2.64
N ASP A 26 3.56 -24.18 -2.39
CA ASP A 26 3.75 -24.80 -1.08
C ASP A 26 4.95 -24.25 -0.29
N ALA A 27 5.51 -23.10 -0.70
CA ALA A 27 6.71 -22.57 -0.07
C ALA A 27 6.50 -22.13 1.39
N SER A 28 7.49 -22.45 2.23
CA SER A 28 7.52 -22.02 3.63
C SER A 28 7.81 -20.52 3.76
N ILE A 29 7.53 -19.96 4.94
CA ILE A 29 7.89 -18.56 5.24
C ILE A 29 9.41 -18.38 5.16
N GLU A 30 10.20 -19.35 5.66
CA GLU A 30 11.65 -19.26 5.62
C GLU A 30 12.18 -19.30 4.19
N GLU A 31 11.61 -20.14 3.32
CA GLU A 31 12.02 -20.24 1.92
C GLU A 31 11.78 -18.93 1.16
N VAL A 32 10.61 -18.31 1.36
CA VAL A 32 10.27 -17.04 0.71
C VAL A 32 11.14 -15.90 1.24
N CYS A 33 11.31 -15.81 2.56
CA CYS A 33 12.15 -14.77 3.17
C CYS A 33 13.61 -14.91 2.72
N LYS A 34 14.15 -16.14 2.69
CA LYS A 34 15.51 -16.41 2.23
C LYS A 34 15.73 -16.04 0.76
N LYS A 35 14.76 -16.33 -0.12
CA LYS A 35 14.83 -15.94 -1.55
C LYS A 35 14.83 -14.43 -1.76
N GLN A 36 14.22 -13.68 -0.86
CA GLN A 36 14.09 -12.23 -0.93
C GLN A 36 15.09 -11.49 -0.02
N GLU A 37 16.02 -12.23 0.60
CA GLU A 37 17.01 -11.68 1.55
C GLU A 37 16.37 -10.91 2.73
N ILE A 38 15.19 -11.38 3.16
CA ILE A 38 14.46 -10.83 4.30
C ILE A 38 14.78 -11.64 5.55
N ASP A 39 15.06 -10.96 6.66
CA ASP A 39 15.16 -11.62 7.95
C ASP A 39 13.80 -12.19 8.38
N VAL A 40 13.76 -13.50 8.64
CA VAL A 40 12.52 -14.23 8.97
C VAL A 40 11.86 -13.67 10.23
N ASN A 41 12.65 -13.33 11.26
CA ASN A 41 12.11 -12.79 12.51
C ASN A 41 11.53 -11.39 12.30
N PHE A 42 12.18 -10.57 11.47
CA PHE A 42 11.65 -9.26 11.10
C PHE A 42 10.31 -9.39 10.36
N PHE A 43 10.21 -10.32 9.40
CA PHE A 43 8.94 -10.58 8.72
C PHE A 43 7.84 -11.00 9.71
N LEU A 44 8.14 -11.93 10.60
CA LEU A 44 7.18 -12.43 11.59
C LEU A 44 6.76 -11.35 12.59
N ASP A 45 7.69 -10.55 13.10
CA ASP A 45 7.39 -9.43 14.00
C ASP A 45 6.44 -8.44 13.34
N ILE A 46 6.69 -8.07 12.08
CA ILE A 46 5.79 -7.20 11.31
C ILE A 46 4.45 -7.89 11.06
N ALA A 47 4.42 -9.15 10.62
CA ALA A 47 3.17 -9.89 10.38
C ALA A 47 2.31 -9.99 11.64
N ASN A 48 2.93 -10.22 12.80
CA ASN A 48 2.23 -10.32 14.08
C ASN A 48 1.57 -9.00 14.51
N THR A 49 2.13 -7.84 14.14
CA THR A 49 1.46 -6.54 14.38
C THR A 49 0.13 -6.39 13.64
N TYR A 50 -0.06 -7.12 12.53
CA TYR A 50 -1.32 -7.10 11.79
C TYR A 50 -2.33 -8.13 12.30
N HIS A 51 -1.89 -9.12 13.06
CA HIS A 51 -2.77 -10.08 13.72
C HIS A 51 -3.29 -9.58 15.08
N HIS A 52 -2.50 -8.78 15.79
CA HIS A 52 -2.81 -8.32 17.14
C HIS A 52 -2.71 -6.81 17.24
N ILE A 53 -3.86 -6.14 17.39
CA ILE A 53 -3.96 -4.67 17.43
C ILE A 53 -3.12 -4.06 18.57
N ASP A 54 -3.01 -4.76 19.70
CA ASP A 54 -2.24 -4.30 20.87
C ASP A 54 -0.76 -4.74 20.84
N TYR A 55 -0.33 -5.48 19.81
CA TYR A 55 1.02 -5.99 19.70
C TYR A 55 1.91 -5.03 18.91
N PHE A 56 2.86 -4.39 19.60
CA PHE A 56 3.92 -3.61 18.98
C PHE A 56 5.30 -4.09 19.45
N PRO A 57 6.12 -4.69 18.58
CA PRO A 57 7.39 -5.32 18.93
C PRO A 57 8.52 -4.30 19.12
N GLN A 58 8.32 -3.28 19.95
CA GLN A 58 9.25 -2.14 20.11
C GLN A 58 10.69 -2.57 20.39
N LYS A 59 10.90 -3.49 21.35
CA LYS A 59 12.24 -3.98 21.74
C LYS A 59 12.92 -4.76 20.63
N GLN A 60 12.15 -5.39 19.74
CA GLN A 60 12.68 -6.22 18.67
C GLN A 60 13.01 -5.37 17.46
N LEU A 61 12.17 -4.37 17.16
CA LEU A 61 12.43 -3.35 16.15
C LEU A 61 13.75 -2.61 16.41
N GLN A 62 14.13 -2.38 17.67
CA GLN A 62 15.42 -1.76 18.02
C GLN A 62 16.64 -2.64 17.73
N LYS A 63 16.47 -3.96 17.54
CA LYS A 63 17.56 -4.90 17.26
C LYS A 63 17.82 -5.06 15.77
N TYR A 64 16.84 -4.74 14.92
CA TYR A 64 17.01 -4.86 13.48
C TYR A 64 17.84 -3.72 12.90
N PRO A 65 18.57 -3.96 11.80
CA PRO A 65 19.25 -2.90 11.08
C PRO A 65 18.27 -1.80 10.67
N VAL A 66 18.62 -0.55 10.94
CA VAL A 66 17.81 0.62 10.54
C VAL A 66 17.54 0.63 9.04
N ALA A 67 18.48 0.13 8.24
CA ALA A 67 18.32 -0.03 6.79
C ALA A 67 17.11 -0.91 6.42
N ASN A 68 16.87 -2.02 7.13
CA ASN A 68 15.75 -2.92 6.86
C ASN A 68 14.41 -2.24 7.15
N ILE A 69 14.34 -1.51 8.25
CA ILE A 69 13.15 -0.74 8.64
C ILE A 69 12.88 0.37 7.61
N LEU A 70 13.91 1.14 7.25
CA LEU A 70 13.79 2.20 6.24
C LEU A 70 13.37 1.63 4.87
N GLN A 71 13.93 0.49 4.47
CA GLN A 71 13.56 -0.17 3.23
C GLN A 71 12.08 -0.59 3.26
N TYR A 72 11.64 -1.21 4.35
CA TYR A 72 10.23 -1.58 4.52
C TYR A 72 9.29 -0.37 4.49
N LEU A 73 9.65 0.73 5.16
CA LEU A 73 8.87 1.96 5.15
C LEU A 73 8.80 2.60 3.75
N ARG A 74 9.92 2.62 3.01
CA ARG A 74 9.95 3.09 1.62
C ARG A 74 9.07 2.24 0.70
N ASN A 75 9.17 0.92 0.80
CA ASN A 75 8.32 0.01 0.03
C ASN A 75 6.84 0.18 0.40
N THR A 76 6.54 0.38 1.69
CA THR A 76 5.20 0.67 2.17
C THR A 76 4.66 1.95 1.54
N HIS A 77 5.46 3.02 1.56
CA HIS A 77 5.09 4.29 0.96
C HIS A 77 4.81 4.17 -0.55
N HIS A 78 5.71 3.52 -1.31
CA HIS A 78 5.49 3.27 -2.74
C HIS A 78 4.26 2.40 -2.99
N TYR A 79 4.03 1.37 -2.17
CA TYR A 79 2.85 0.53 -2.28
C TYR A 79 1.53 1.32 -2.16
N TYR A 80 1.47 2.30 -1.25
CA TYR A 80 0.30 3.15 -1.12
C TYR A 80 0.12 4.08 -2.32
N ILE A 81 1.18 4.76 -2.74
CA ILE A 81 1.12 5.72 -3.86
C ILE A 81 0.86 5.03 -5.19
N ASP A 82 1.56 3.94 -5.49
CA ASP A 82 1.57 3.35 -6.83
C ASP A 82 0.46 2.31 -7.02
N LYS A 83 -0.12 1.79 -5.93
CA LYS A 83 -1.17 0.75 -6.01
C LYS A 83 -2.44 1.09 -5.25
N LYS A 84 -2.37 1.30 -3.93
CA LYS A 84 -3.61 1.41 -3.11
C LYS A 84 -4.39 2.69 -3.36
N LEU A 85 -3.73 3.83 -3.53
CA LEU A 85 -4.40 5.08 -3.84
C LEU A 85 -5.06 5.05 -5.23
N PRO A 86 -4.39 4.58 -6.31
CA PRO A 86 -5.05 4.38 -7.60
C PRO A 86 -6.22 3.38 -7.55
N GLU A 87 -6.09 2.29 -6.80
CA GLU A 87 -7.18 1.31 -6.61
C GLU A 87 -8.38 1.94 -5.90
N LEU A 88 -8.14 2.74 -4.86
CA LEU A 88 -9.16 3.47 -4.14
C LEU A 88 -9.85 4.51 -5.04
N GLU A 89 -9.08 5.25 -5.84
CA GLU A 89 -9.60 6.21 -6.81
C GLU A 89 -10.59 5.54 -7.77
N LEU A 90 -10.21 4.40 -8.36
CA LEU A 90 -11.08 3.66 -9.29
C LEU A 90 -12.37 3.18 -8.61
N LEU A 91 -12.27 2.68 -7.38
CA LEU A 91 -13.43 2.21 -6.61
C LEU A 91 -14.39 3.37 -6.29
N LEU A 92 -13.86 4.52 -5.91
CA LEU A 92 -14.66 5.71 -5.63
C LEU A 92 -15.32 6.27 -6.90
N GLN A 93 -14.61 6.29 -8.02
CA GLN A 93 -15.18 6.66 -9.32
C GLN A 93 -16.33 5.73 -9.73
N GLU A 94 -16.17 4.41 -9.55
CA GLU A 94 -17.23 3.45 -9.85
C GLU A 94 -18.43 3.60 -8.90
N THR A 95 -18.18 3.90 -7.64
CA THR A 95 -19.23 4.20 -6.65
C THR A 95 -20.03 5.43 -7.06
N ILE A 96 -19.37 6.52 -7.48
CA ILE A 96 -20.04 7.72 -8.00
C ILE A 96 -20.90 7.38 -9.23
N ARG A 97 -20.40 6.52 -10.13
CA ARG A 97 -21.13 6.14 -11.36
C ARG A 97 -22.36 5.29 -11.06
N THR A 98 -22.36 4.50 -9.98
CA THR A 98 -23.45 3.59 -9.61
C THR A 98 -24.46 4.23 -8.64
N CYS A 99 -24.05 5.22 -7.86
CA CYS A 99 -24.93 6.03 -7.03
C CYS A 99 -25.66 7.08 -7.89
N TYR A 100 -26.80 6.72 -8.49
CA TYR A 100 -27.54 7.63 -9.39
C TYR A 100 -28.35 8.73 -8.69
N ASN A 101 -28.69 8.59 -7.40
CA ASN A 101 -29.74 9.41 -6.76
C ASN A 101 -29.37 10.06 -5.41
N ASP A 102 -28.10 10.06 -5.01
CA ASP A 102 -27.66 10.68 -3.76
C ASP A 102 -26.59 11.76 -4.01
N GLU A 103 -27.07 12.93 -4.42
CA GLU A 103 -26.25 14.10 -4.80
C GLU A 103 -25.30 14.53 -3.67
N LYS A 104 -25.72 14.41 -2.41
CA LYS A 104 -24.91 14.76 -1.24
C LYS A 104 -23.76 13.78 -1.04
N THR A 105 -24.01 12.48 -1.23
CA THR A 105 -22.98 11.46 -1.14
C THR A 105 -21.96 11.60 -2.27
N ILE A 106 -22.42 11.91 -3.49
CA ILE A 106 -21.52 12.19 -4.62
C ILE A 106 -20.66 13.43 -4.36
N GLU A 107 -21.24 14.50 -3.82
CA GLU A 107 -20.52 15.73 -3.47
C GLU A 107 -19.46 15.48 -2.39
N LEU A 108 -19.79 14.74 -1.34
CA LEU A 108 -18.86 14.35 -0.27
C LEU A 108 -17.70 13.50 -0.78
N ILE A 109 -17.96 12.51 -1.61
CA ILE A 109 -16.90 11.66 -2.18
C ILE A 109 -16.01 12.49 -3.11
N THR A 110 -16.62 13.39 -3.90
CA THR A 110 -15.90 14.25 -4.84
C THR A 110 -14.97 15.23 -4.11
N SER A 111 -15.44 15.87 -3.03
CA SER A 111 -14.60 16.78 -2.24
C SER A 111 -13.46 16.05 -1.54
N PHE A 112 -13.75 14.87 -0.97
CA PHE A 112 -12.73 14.02 -0.35
C PHE A 112 -11.62 13.61 -1.34
N LEU A 113 -11.99 13.27 -2.58
CA LEU A 113 -11.02 12.95 -3.63
C LEU A 113 -10.14 14.14 -3.99
N GLN A 114 -10.73 15.35 -4.07
CA GLN A 114 -9.98 16.58 -4.33
C GLN A 114 -8.99 16.89 -3.19
N ASP A 115 -9.39 16.70 -1.94
CA ASP A 115 -8.54 16.92 -0.75
C ASP A 115 -7.33 15.99 -0.72
N ILE A 116 -7.48 14.75 -1.20
CA ILE A 116 -6.37 13.79 -1.32
C ILE A 116 -5.47 14.12 -2.53
N GLY A 117 -5.85 15.09 -3.36
CA GLY A 117 -5.10 15.51 -4.56
C GLY A 117 -5.37 14.61 -5.77
N ILE A 118 -6.46 13.86 -5.76
CA ILE A 118 -6.86 12.96 -6.84
C ILE A 118 -7.81 13.72 -7.77
N SER A 119 -7.44 13.85 -9.05
CA SER A 119 -8.28 14.53 -10.04
C SER A 119 -9.27 13.55 -10.66
N LEU A 120 -10.56 13.76 -10.41
CA LEU A 120 -11.61 13.01 -11.10
C LEU A 120 -11.50 13.20 -12.62
N PRO A 121 -11.64 12.14 -13.43
CA PRO A 121 -11.80 12.29 -14.86
C PRO A 121 -13.11 13.06 -15.10
N ASP A 122 -12.96 14.23 -15.70
CA ASP A 122 -14.03 15.12 -16.14
C ASP A 122 -15.15 14.29 -16.79
N THR A 123 -16.27 14.12 -16.07
CA THR A 123 -17.42 13.31 -16.49
C THR A 123 -18.09 13.87 -17.76
N SER A 124 -17.62 15.02 -18.25
CA SER A 124 -18.15 15.68 -19.43
C SER A 124 -17.36 15.49 -20.74
N LYS A 125 -16.14 14.90 -20.76
CA LYS A 125 -15.34 14.85 -22.02
C LYS A 125 -14.59 13.54 -22.30
N LYS A 126 -15.04 12.85 -23.36
CA LYS A 126 -14.32 11.80 -24.10
C LYS A 126 -12.91 12.27 -24.55
N LYS A 127 -11.89 11.45 -24.25
CA LYS A 127 -10.52 11.34 -24.84
C LYS A 127 -9.55 12.55 -24.72
N LYS A 128 -8.42 12.34 -24.03
CA LYS A 128 -7.09 11.92 -24.57
C LYS A 128 -6.03 12.01 -23.47
N GLY A 129 -5.16 11.02 -23.42
CA GLY A 129 -4.19 10.80 -22.35
C GLY A 129 -3.26 11.97 -22.06
N LYS A 130 -3.00 12.14 -20.76
CA LYS A 130 -1.84 12.83 -20.20
C LYS A 130 -1.70 12.36 -18.75
N TYR A 131 -0.93 11.30 -18.54
CA TYR A 131 -0.48 10.93 -17.20
C TYR A 131 0.45 12.03 -16.71
N PHE A 132 0.06 12.66 -15.61
CA PHE A 132 0.70 13.84 -15.05
C PHE A 132 2.01 13.44 -14.33
N ARG A 133 3.03 14.26 -14.56
CA ARG A 133 4.40 14.12 -14.06
C ARG A 133 4.55 15.06 -12.87
N MET A 134 4.47 14.54 -11.65
CA MET A 134 4.91 15.17 -10.39
C MET A 134 5.39 13.99 -9.55
N PHE A 135 6.68 13.75 -9.34
CA PHE A 135 7.61 14.54 -8.57
C PHE A 135 9.03 14.44 -9.16
N SER A 136 9.60 15.56 -9.61
CA SER A 136 11.05 15.71 -9.74
C SER A 136 11.42 17.12 -9.33
N GLY A 137 12.05 17.28 -8.17
CA GLY A 137 12.72 18.55 -7.85
C GLY A 137 12.62 18.99 -6.40
N SER A 138 13.24 18.26 -5.48
CA SER A 138 13.79 18.86 -4.26
C SER A 138 15.31 18.68 -4.30
N LYS A 139 15.98 19.61 -4.99
CA LYS A 139 17.42 19.85 -4.80
C LYS A 139 17.61 20.35 -3.36
N THR A 140 18.15 19.50 -2.49
CA THR A 140 18.70 19.91 -1.21
C THR A 140 19.93 20.78 -1.49
N ARG A 141 19.80 22.08 -1.26
CA ARG A 141 20.91 23.04 -1.23
C ARG A 141 21.47 23.00 0.20
N ILE A 142 22.58 22.31 0.39
CA ILE A 142 23.41 22.42 1.59
C ILE A 142 24.37 23.59 1.35
N LYS A 143 24.36 24.56 2.25
CA LYS A 143 25.50 25.44 2.53
C LYS A 143 25.86 25.23 3.99
#